data_AF-A0A0E4GES7-F1
#
_entry.id   AF-A0A0E4GES7-F1
#
_cell.length_a   1.000
_cell.length_b   1.000
_cell.length_c   1.000
_cell.angle_alpha   90.00
_cell.angle_beta   90.00
_cell.angle_gamma   90.00
#
_symmetry.space_group_name_H-M   'P 1'
#
loop_
_entity.id
_entity.type
_entity.pdbx_description
1 polymer ?
#
loop_
_entity_poly.entity_id
_entity_poly.type
_entity_poly.pdbx_seq_one_letter_code
_entity_poly.pdbx_strand_id
1 'polypeptide(L)' 'MVLNLSPAEFVRRSLELNLFFLRIMKEHAIFLEAGFVGKDKAFIARADHFKNDFTALLRSVKRTVRDH' A
#
# COMPACT_ATOMS: atom_id res chain seq x y z
N MET A 1 11.17 12.81 25.00
CA MET A 1 12.34 12.55 24.14
C MET A 1 11.85 12.41 22.71
N VAL A 2 11.92 13.47 21.91
CA VAL A 2 11.65 13.38 20.47
C VAL A 2 12.95 12.91 19.83
N LEU A 3 12.98 11.70 19.30
CA LEU A 3 14.14 11.20 18.57
C LEU A 3 14.26 12.02 17.28
N ASN A 4 15.28 12.87 17.22
CA ASN A 4 15.61 13.60 16.00
C ASN A 4 16.24 12.59 15.03
N LEU A 5 15.50 12.22 13.99
CA LEU A 5 15.99 11.29 12.96
C LEU A 5 16.88 12.06 11.98
N SER A 6 17.98 11.46 11.53
CA SER A 6 18.67 11.98 10.35
C SER A 6 17.75 11.91 9.12
N PRO A 7 17.93 12.77 8.10
CA PRO A 7 17.12 12.72 6.89
C PRO A 7 17.09 11.33 6.23
N ALA A 8 18.21 10.62 6.21
CA ALA A 8 18.31 9.28 5.64
C ALA A 8 17.52 8.24 6.46
N GLU A 9 17.59 8.29 7.79
CA GLU A 9 16.82 7.40 8.66
C GLU A 9 15.33 7.68 8.60
N PHE A 10 14.94 8.95 8.49
CA PHE A 10 13.56 9.34 8.27
C PHE A 10 13.03 8.72 6.97
N VAL A 11 13.73 8.90 5.85
CA VAL A 11 13.35 8.34 4.55
C VAL A 11 13.25 6.81 4.63
N ARG A 12 14.25 6.12 5.19
CA ARG A 12 14.24 4.66 5.33
C ARG A 12 13.02 4.17 6.12
N ARG A 13 12.77 4.75 7.30
CA ARG A 13 11.63 4.37 8.15
C ARG A 13 10.29 4.67 7.49
N SER A 14 10.18 5.80 6.79
CA SER A 14 8.98 6.12 6.01
C SER A 14 8.73 5.10 4.91
N LEU A 15 9.76 4.68 4.16
CA LEU A 15 9.61 3.67 3.10
C LEU A 15 9.21 2.30 3.67
N GLU A 16 9.83 1.88 4.78
CA GLU A 16 9.48 0.63 5.48
C GLU A 16 8.04 0.64 5.99
N LEU A 17 7.62 1.73 6.62
CA LEU A 17 6.26 1.91 7.12
C LEU A 17 5.23 1.88 5.98
N ASN A 18 5.52 2.56 4.88
CA ASN A 18 4.67 2.54 3.70
C ASN A 18 4.60 1.15 3.06
N LEU A 19 5.72 0.42 2.94
CA LEU A 19 5.70 -0.97 2.44
C LEU A 19 4.80 -1.88 3.27
N PHE A 20 4.85 -1.74 4.60
CA PHE A 20 4.01 -2.50 5.52
C PHE A 20 2.53 -2.19 5.29
N PHE A 21 2.14 -0.91 5.36
CA PHE A 21 0.72 -0.56 5.22
C PHE A 21 0.18 -0.76 3.80
N LEU A 22 0.97 -0.54 2.75
CA LEU A 22 0.53 -0.81 1.38
C LEU A 22 0.21 -2.29 1.14
N ARG A 23 0.92 -3.22 1.80
CA ARG A 23 0.59 -4.65 1.77
C ARG A 23 -0.78 -4.91 2.42
N ILE A 24 -1.01 -4.34 3.61
CA ILE A 24 -2.28 -4.47 4.33
C ILE A 24 -3.44 -3.89 3.51
N MET A 25 -3.26 -2.70 2.93
CA MET A 25 -4.32 -2.07 2.13
C MET A 25 -4.65 -2.87 0.86
N LYS A 26 -3.66 -3.52 0.25
CA LYS A 26 -3.91 -4.45 -0.85
C LYS A 26 -4.75 -5.65 -0.41
N GLU A 27 -4.45 -6.24 0.76
CA GLU A 27 -5.24 -7.35 1.31
C GLU A 27 -6.68 -6.93 1.65
N HIS A 28 -6.86 -5.73 2.21
CA HIS A 28 -8.19 -5.16 2.45
C HIS A 28 -8.99 -4.96 1.15
N ALA A 29 -8.35 -4.51 0.07
CA ALA A 29 -9.01 -4.39 -1.23
C ALA A 29 -9.51 -5.76 -1.75
N ILE A 30 -8.74 -6.83 -1.53
CA ILE A 30 -9.15 -8.21 -1.86
C ILE A 30 -10.35 -8.63 -1.00
N PHE A 31 -10.34 -8.35 0.30
CA PHE A 31 -11.46 -8.67 1.19
C PHE A 31 -12.74 -7.90 0.83
N LEU A 32 -12.62 -6.64 0.43
CA LEU A 32 -13.74 -5.84 -0.07
C LEU A 32 -14.32 -6.44 -1.35
N GLU A 33 -13.47 -6.75 -2.32
CA GLU A 33 -13.89 -7.38 -3.59
C GLU A 33 -14.65 -8.69 -3.35
N ALA A 34 -14.13 -9.55 -2.46
CA ALA A 34 -14.77 -10.81 -2.06
C ALA A 34 -16.05 -10.60 -1.24
N GLY A 35 -16.13 -9.55 -0.42
CA GLY A 35 -17.29 -9.22 0.40
C GLY A 35 -18.47 -8.64 -0.39
N PHE A 36 -18.22 -8.04 -1.56
CA PHE A 36 -19.25 -7.44 -2.41
C PHE A 36 -19.92 -8.41 -3.41
N VAL A 37 -19.47 -9.68 -3.44
CA VAL A 37 -19.95 -10.69 -4.39
C VAL A 37 -21.49 -10.69 -4.46
N GLY A 38 -22.00 -10.41 -5.67
CA GLY A 38 -23.41 -10.60 -6.03
C GLY A 38 -24.35 -9.40 -5.88
N LYS A 39 -23.93 -8.25 -5.32
CA LYS A 39 -24.86 -7.12 -5.11
C LYS A 39 -24.41 -5.76 -5.62
N ASP A 40 -23.11 -5.47 -5.71
CA ASP A 40 -22.68 -4.13 -6.10
C ASP A 40 -21.45 -4.12 -7.03
N LYS A 41 -21.73 -4.08 -8.34
CA LYS A 41 -20.69 -4.07 -9.40
C LYS A 41 -19.80 -2.82 -9.32
N ALA A 42 -20.33 -1.69 -8.85
CA ALA A 42 -19.55 -0.46 -8.74
C ALA A 42 -18.53 -0.57 -7.60
N PHE A 43 -18.92 -1.13 -6.46
CA PHE A 43 -17.98 -1.37 -5.36
C PHE A 43 -16.94 -2.45 -5.67
N ILE A 44 -17.31 -3.51 -6.40
CA ILE A 44 -16.34 -4.51 -6.89
C ILE A 44 -15.29 -3.84 -7.78
N ALA A 45 -15.71 -3.05 -8.77
CA ALA A 45 -14.79 -2.35 -9.67
C ALA A 45 -13.86 -1.39 -8.90
N ARG A 46 -14.38 -0.70 -7.88
CA ARG A 46 -13.57 0.18 -7.03
C ARG A 46 -12.57 -0.60 -6.18
N ALA A 47 -12.96 -1.74 -5.63
CA ALA A 47 -12.06 -2.61 -4.89
C ALA A 47 -10.92 -3.15 -5.78
N ASP A 48 -11.23 -3.55 -7.02
CA ASP A 48 -10.22 -3.95 -8.00
C ASP A 48 -9.26 -2.80 -8.35
N HIS A 49 -9.78 -1.58 -8.56
CA HIS A 49 -8.95 -0.40 -8.78
C HIS A 49 -7.97 -0.17 -7.63
N PHE A 50 -8.45 -0.21 -6.38
CA PHE A 50 -7.59 -0.07 -5.21
C PHE A 50 -6.51 -1.15 -5.14
N LYS A 51 -6.86 -2.42 -5.41
CA LYS A 51 -5.91 -3.54 -5.46
C LYS A 51 -4.80 -3.28 -6.49
N ASN A 52 -5.15 -2.73 -7.66
CA ASN A 52 -4.19 -2.39 -8.72
C ASN A 52 -3.29 -1.20 -8.32
N ASP A 53 -3.86 -0.14 -7.74
CA ASP A 53 -3.11 1.02 -7.25
C ASP A 53 -2.09 0.65 -6.18
N PHE A 54 -2.52 -0.11 -5.15
CA PHE A 54 -1.61 -0.56 -4.09
C PHE A 54 -0.52 -1.48 -4.63
N THR A 55 -0.82 -2.30 -5.64
CA THR A 55 0.18 -3.11 -6.33
C THR A 55 1.21 -2.25 -7.06
N ALA A 56 0.77 -1.21 -7.77
CA ALA A 56 1.67 -0.27 -8.45
C ALA A 56 2.55 0.50 -7.46
N LEU A 57 1.98 1.00 -6.37
CA LEU A 57 2.71 1.68 -5.30
C LEU A 57 3.75 0.76 -4.64
N LEU A 58 3.40 -0.49 -4.34
CA LEU A 58 4.35 -1.47 -3.79
C LEU A 58 5.55 -1.70 -4.73
N ARG A 59 5.33 -1.73 -6.05
CA ARG A 59 6.43 -1.84 -7.02
C ARG A 59 7.30 -0.58 -7.02
N SER A 60 6.68 0.60 -6.95
CA SER A 60 7.39 1.89 -6.90
C SER A 60 8.30 1.98 -5.67
N VAL A 61 7.75 1.72 -4.47
CA VAL A 61 8.51 1.80 -3.23
C VAL A 61 9.65 0.77 -3.20
N LYS A 62 9.42 -0.45 -3.67
CA LYS A 62 10.48 -1.48 -3.80
C LYS A 62 11.60 -1.08 -4.75
N ARG A 63 11.31 -0.27 -5.78
CA ARG A 63 12.31 0.28 -6.68
C ARG A 63 13.12 1.37 -5.96
N THR A 64 12.45 2.33 -5.32
CA THR A 64 13.11 3.39 -4.56
C THR A 64 14.06 2.85 -3.49
N VAL A 65 13.68 1.78 -2.78
CA VAL A 65 14.51 1.10 -1.77
C VAL A 65 15.70 0.36 -2.37
N ARG A 66 15.65 -0.04 -3.65
CA ARG A 66 16.77 -0.72 -4.33
C ARG A 66 17.81 0.28 -4.84
N ASP A 67 17.35 1.47 -5.21
CA ASP A 67 18.16 2.50 -5.84
C ASP A 67 18.88 3.41 -4.80
N HIS A 68 18.72 3.13 -3.50
CA HIS A 68 19.38 3.78 -2.36
C HIS A 68 19.98 2.72 -1.42
#